data_AF-A0A7C4GZV4-F1
#
_entry.id   AF-A0A7C4GZV4-F1
#
_cell.length_a   1.000
_cell.length_b   1.000
_cell.length_c   1.000
_cell.angle_alpha   90.00
_cell.angle_beta   90.00
_cell.angle_gamma   90.00
#
_symmetry.space_group_name_H-M   'P 1'
#
loop_
_entity.id
_entity.type
_entity.pdbx_description
1 polymer ?
#
loop_
_entity_poly.entity_id
_entity_poly.type
_entity_poly.pdbx_seq_one_letter_code
_entity_poly.pdbx_strand_id
1 'polypeptide(L)'
;MSRTCNITVKLDEQIGVINPHIFGHFIEHLGRCIYPGIWVGEDSKIPNCNGLRKNVVHAFKSIGAPIIRWPGGCFADAYHWEDGVGPREQRPRRLNIWWGGEEPNEFGTDEFMMLCRLTGAEPYICVNVGSGSPSEAL
;
A
#
# COMPACT_ATOMS: atom_id res chain seq x y z
N MET A 1 16.63 -0.19 -42.88
CA MET A 1 15.69 -1.23 -43.35
C MET A 1 14.48 -1.21 -42.42
N SER A 2 13.29 -0.89 -42.92
CA SER A 2 12.05 -0.99 -42.14
C SER A 2 11.62 -2.45 -42.08
N ARG A 3 11.37 -2.98 -40.89
CA ARG A 3 10.80 -4.32 -40.71
C ARG A 3 9.29 -4.19 -40.57
N THR A 4 8.56 -4.91 -41.43
CA THR A 4 7.10 -5.02 -41.33
C THR A 4 6.74 -6.19 -40.42
N CYS A 5 5.77 -5.99 -39.52
CA CYS A 5 5.18 -7.02 -38.66
C CYS A 5 3.68 -7.14 -39.00
N ASN A 6 3.18 -8.37 -39.12
CA ASN A 6 1.77 -8.65 -39.35
C ASN A 6 1.14 -9.19 -38.05
N ILE A 7 0.05 -8.56 -37.59
CA ILE A 7 -0.72 -8.97 -36.39
C ILE A 7 -2.16 -9.27 -36.81
N THR A 8 -2.74 -10.36 -36.31
CA THR A 8 -4.17 -10.71 -36.50
C THR A 8 -4.84 -10.83 -35.14
N VAL A 9 -6.01 -10.22 -34.96
CA VAL A 9 -6.82 -10.29 -33.74
C VAL A 9 -8.04 -11.17 -34.02
N LYS A 10 -8.21 -12.23 -33.21
CA LYS A 10 -9.32 -13.19 -33.31
C LYS A 10 -10.34 -12.89 -32.21
N LEU A 11 -11.47 -12.31 -32.57
CA LEU A 11 -12.49 -11.87 -31.59
C LEU A 11 -13.39 -13.04 -31.13
N ASP A 12 -13.41 -14.13 -31.88
CA ASP A 12 -14.16 -15.37 -31.65
C ASP A 12 -13.38 -16.44 -30.87
N GLU A 13 -12.09 -16.19 -30.59
CA GLU A 13 -11.20 -17.10 -29.86
C GLU A 13 -10.86 -16.52 -28.47
N GLN A 14 -11.80 -16.60 -27.52
CA GLN A 14 -11.56 -16.14 -26.15
C GLN A 14 -10.57 -17.07 -25.40
N ILE A 15 -9.49 -16.49 -24.87
CA ILE A 15 -8.48 -17.21 -24.07
C ILE A 15 -8.87 -17.26 -22.58
N GLY A 16 -9.47 -16.19 -22.05
CA GLY A 16 -9.84 -16.10 -20.63
C GLY A 16 -10.37 -14.72 -20.25
N VAL A 17 -10.58 -14.50 -18.94
CA VAL A 17 -10.94 -13.20 -18.37
C VAL A 17 -9.68 -12.57 -17.78
N ILE A 18 -9.38 -11.33 -18.15
CA ILE A 18 -8.30 -10.56 -17.54
C ILE A 18 -8.74 -10.17 -16.13
N ASN A 19 -8.19 -10.86 -15.12
CA ASN A 19 -8.48 -10.54 -13.73
C ASN A 19 -7.97 -9.11 -13.42
N PRO A 20 -8.80 -8.19 -12.90
CA PRO A 20 -8.37 -6.82 -12.60
C PRO A 20 -7.15 -6.76 -11.67
N HIS A 21 -6.97 -7.74 -10.78
CA HIS A 21 -5.89 -7.75 -9.79
C HIS A 21 -4.49 -7.86 -10.42
N ILE A 22 -4.36 -8.16 -11.72
CA ILE A 22 -3.06 -8.03 -12.42
C ILE A 22 -2.56 -6.58 -12.46
N PHE A 23 -3.47 -5.61 -12.29
CA PHE A 23 -3.17 -4.18 -12.16
C PHE A 23 -3.08 -3.74 -10.68
N GLY A 24 -2.80 -4.67 -9.78
CA GLY A 24 -2.61 -4.39 -8.36
C GLY A 24 -1.41 -3.49 -8.09
N HIS A 25 -1.47 -2.77 -6.97
CA HIS A 25 -0.43 -1.86 -6.54
C HIS A 25 0.25 -2.36 -5.26
N PHE A 26 1.45 -1.85 -5.03
CA PHE A 26 2.26 -2.19 -3.87
C PHE A 26 2.80 -0.93 -3.22
N ILE A 27 2.59 -0.80 -1.91
CA ILE A 27 3.13 0.27 -1.06
C ILE A 27 3.87 -0.37 0.11
N GLU A 28 5.04 0.17 0.43
CA GLU A 28 5.88 -0.30 1.53
C GLU A 28 6.27 0.88 2.41
N HIS A 29 6.48 0.63 3.70
CA HIS A 29 7.17 1.56 4.59
C HIS A 29 8.65 1.70 4.17
N LEU A 30 8.86 2.40 3.05
CA LEU A 30 10.13 2.54 2.35
C LEU A 30 10.29 3.98 1.86
N GLY A 31 11.33 4.65 2.36
CA GLY A 31 11.70 5.99 1.93
C GLY A 31 10.53 6.97 2.01
N ARG A 32 10.09 7.47 0.85
CA ARG A 32 8.99 8.44 0.75
C ARG A 32 7.66 7.87 0.28
N CYS A 33 7.52 6.54 0.23
CA CYS A 33 6.29 5.90 -0.22
C CYS A 33 5.12 6.23 0.73
N ILE A 34 5.26 5.91 2.02
CA ILE A 34 4.26 6.27 3.03
C ILE A 34 4.42 7.74 3.44
N TYR A 35 5.59 8.15 3.94
CA TYR A 35 5.81 9.49 4.48
C TYR A 35 6.73 10.33 3.59
N PRO A 36 6.33 11.47 2.99
CA PRO A 36 4.99 12.07 2.99
C PRO A 36 4.16 11.65 1.75
N GLY A 37 4.50 10.54 1.09
CA GLY A 37 3.87 10.14 -0.17
C GLY A 37 2.36 9.96 -0.04
N ILE A 38 1.94 9.11 0.89
CA ILE A 38 0.53 8.77 1.17
C ILE A 38 0.04 9.49 2.44
N TRP A 39 0.81 9.41 3.52
CA TRP A 39 0.48 10.00 4.81
C TRP A 39 1.24 11.30 5.01
N VAL A 40 0.51 12.38 5.29
CA VAL A 40 1.09 13.70 5.56
C VAL A 40 0.79 14.21 6.97
N GLY A 41 -0.05 13.50 7.74
CA GLY A 41 -0.58 13.93 9.04
C GLY A 41 -1.80 14.86 8.90
N GLU A 42 -2.70 14.82 9.88
CA GLU A 42 -3.96 15.58 9.86
C GLU A 42 -3.74 17.08 9.85
N ASP A 43 -2.77 17.55 10.64
CA ASP A 43 -2.42 18.98 10.77
C ASP A 43 -1.53 19.51 9.64
N SER A 44 -1.28 18.69 8.60
CA SER A 44 -0.45 19.08 7.47
C SER A 44 -1.07 20.22 6.67
N LYS A 45 -0.23 21.18 6.26
CA LYS A 45 -0.62 22.21 5.27
C LYS A 45 -0.91 21.63 3.88
N ILE A 46 -0.46 20.40 3.62
CA ILE A 46 -0.76 19.69 2.38
C ILE A 46 -2.22 19.24 2.44
N PRO A 47 -3.04 19.49 1.38
CA PRO A 47 -4.43 19.07 1.36
C PRO A 47 -4.58 17.57 1.62
N ASN A 48 -5.24 17.24 2.73
CA ASN A 48 -5.39 15.88 3.21
C ASN A 48 -6.83 15.57 3.64
N CYS A 49 -7.17 14.28 3.72
CA CYS A 49 -8.39 13.75 4.31
C CYS A 49 -7.94 12.83 5.45
N ASN A 50 -8.08 13.28 6.70
CA ASN A 50 -7.64 12.56 7.90
C ASN A 50 -6.18 12.09 7.79
N GLY A 51 -5.29 12.96 7.32
CA GLY A 51 -3.86 12.68 7.14
C GLY A 51 -3.48 12.02 5.81
N LEU A 52 -4.42 11.46 5.05
CA LEU A 52 -4.16 10.93 3.71
C LEU A 52 -4.12 12.05 2.67
N ARG A 53 -3.07 12.07 1.86
CA ARG A 53 -2.87 13.09 0.83
C ARG A 53 -3.97 13.03 -0.25
N LYS A 54 -4.77 14.09 -0.38
CA LYS A 54 -5.98 14.08 -1.24
C LYS A 54 -5.68 13.79 -2.70
N ASN A 55 -4.61 14.37 -3.25
CA ASN A 55 -4.24 14.18 -4.64
C ASN A 55 -3.84 12.72 -4.95
N VAL A 56 -3.19 12.02 -4.01
CA VAL A 56 -2.82 10.61 -4.15
C VAL A 56 -4.04 9.71 -4.08
N VAL A 57 -4.95 9.96 -3.13
CA VAL A 57 -6.25 9.26 -3.05
C VAL A 57 -7.02 9.42 -4.37
N HIS A 58 -7.10 10.64 -4.91
CA HIS A 58 -7.75 10.89 -6.20
C HIS A 58 -7.06 10.19 -7.37
N ALA A 59 -5.72 10.10 -7.36
CA ALA A 59 -4.98 9.41 -8.40
C ALA A 59 -5.30 7.90 -8.39
N PHE A 60 -5.26 7.25 -7.23
CA PHE A 60 -5.64 5.83 -7.09
C PHE A 60 -7.08 5.57 -7.53
N LYS A 61 -8.01 6.47 -7.19
CA LYS A 61 -9.40 6.36 -7.63
C LYS A 61 -9.54 6.53 -9.15
N SER A 62 -8.81 7.48 -9.74
CA SER A 62 -8.86 7.77 -11.18
C SER A 62 -8.32 6.62 -12.03
N ILE A 63 -7.31 5.91 -11.55
CA ILE A 63 -6.76 4.74 -12.24
C ILE A 63 -7.55 3.46 -11.97
N GLY A 64 -8.58 3.50 -11.10
CA GLY A 64 -9.38 2.34 -10.75
C GLY A 64 -8.55 1.25 -10.08
N ALA A 65 -7.66 1.63 -9.16
CA ALA A 65 -6.77 0.68 -8.49
C ALA A 65 -7.56 -0.45 -7.81
N PRO A 66 -7.39 -1.71 -8.22
CA PRO A 66 -8.26 -2.79 -7.78
C PRO A 66 -7.88 -3.34 -6.41
N ILE A 67 -6.57 -3.42 -6.13
CA ILE A 67 -6.03 -3.98 -4.89
C ILE A 67 -4.71 -3.28 -4.53
N ILE A 68 -4.44 -3.08 -3.25
CA ILE A 68 -3.20 -2.49 -2.74
C ILE A 68 -2.59 -3.42 -1.69
N ARG A 69 -1.32 -3.78 -1.89
CA ARG A 69 -0.51 -4.56 -0.93
C ARG A 69 0.26 -3.65 0.04
N TRP A 70 0.22 -3.96 1.33
CA TRP A 70 0.87 -3.26 2.46
C TRP A 70 1.07 -4.25 3.64
N PRO A 71 1.96 -4.05 4.65
CA PRO A 71 2.96 -2.99 4.85
C PRO A 71 4.26 -3.19 4.08
N GLY A 72 4.37 -4.37 3.46
CA GLY A 72 5.18 -4.61 2.29
C GLY A 72 6.52 -5.27 2.48
N GLY A 73 6.91 -6.02 1.45
CA GLY A 73 8.28 -6.45 1.17
C GLY A 73 8.99 -7.05 2.38
N CYS A 74 10.22 -6.62 2.56
CA CYS A 74 11.02 -7.01 3.72
C CYS A 74 10.54 -6.31 5.00
N PHE A 75 9.96 -5.10 4.91
CA PHE A 75 9.42 -4.42 6.09
C PHE A 75 8.39 -5.26 6.84
N ALA A 76 7.49 -5.95 6.11
CA ALA A 76 6.46 -6.80 6.68
C ALA A 76 7.03 -7.95 7.52
N ASP A 77 8.21 -8.48 7.18
CA ASP A 77 8.86 -9.58 7.92
C ASP A 77 9.46 -9.13 9.27
N ALA A 78 9.46 -7.82 9.56
CA ALA A 78 9.93 -7.23 10.81
C ALA A 78 8.88 -6.31 11.47
N TYR A 79 7.67 -6.29 10.93
CA TYR A 79 6.60 -5.41 11.38
C TYR A 79 5.69 -6.12 12.37
N HIS A 80 5.43 -5.49 13.52
CA HIS A 80 4.44 -5.93 14.49
C HIS A 80 3.21 -5.02 14.38
N TRP A 81 2.07 -5.57 13.96
CA TRP A 81 0.92 -4.74 13.58
C TRP A 81 0.34 -3.95 14.77
N GLU A 82 0.52 -4.46 15.99
CA GLU A 82 0.13 -3.80 17.23
C GLU A 82 0.86 -2.47 17.43
N ASP A 83 2.07 -2.32 16.90
CA ASP A 83 2.82 -1.06 16.93
C ASP A 83 2.11 0.04 16.12
N GLY A 84 1.27 -0.33 15.15
CA GLY A 84 0.56 0.57 14.24
C GLY A 84 -0.88 0.89 14.62
N VAL A 85 -1.38 0.47 15.78
CA VAL A 85 -2.78 0.68 16.19
C VAL A 85 -2.88 1.43 17.52
N GLY A 86 -4.09 1.84 17.88
CA GLY A 86 -4.33 2.65 19.08
C GLY A 86 -3.98 4.12 18.90
N PRO A 87 -3.97 4.92 19.99
CA PRO A 87 -3.68 6.34 19.94
C PRO A 87 -2.29 6.61 19.35
N ARG A 88 -2.21 7.43 18.30
CA ARG A 88 -0.97 7.63 17.51
C ARG A 88 0.20 8.12 18.35
N GLU A 89 -0.07 8.96 19.34
CA GLU A 89 0.94 9.52 20.24
C GLU A 89 1.54 8.47 21.19
N GLN A 90 0.92 7.29 21.31
CA GLN A 90 1.39 6.18 22.14
C GLN A 90 2.04 5.07 21.32
N ARG A 91 1.98 5.15 19.98
CA ARG A 91 2.59 4.17 19.09
C ARG A 91 4.12 4.25 19.18
N PRO A 92 4.83 3.11 19.27
CA PRO A 92 6.27 3.11 19.41
C PRO A 92 6.94 3.52 18.09
N ARG A 93 8.05 4.26 18.20
CA ARG A 93 8.95 4.50 17.07
C ARG A 93 9.92 3.33 16.94
N ARG A 94 10.13 2.83 15.72
CA ARG A 94 11.01 1.68 15.44
C ARG A 94 12.12 2.07 14.47
N LEU A 95 13.22 1.32 14.49
CA LEU A 95 14.22 1.41 13.42
C LEU A 95 13.73 0.61 12.22
N ASN A 96 13.66 1.22 11.05
CA ASN A 96 13.43 0.49 9.81
C ASN A 96 14.74 -0.20 9.40
N ILE A 97 14.88 -1.47 9.77
CA ILE A 97 16.14 -2.21 9.62
C ILE A 97 16.55 -2.45 8.16
N TRP A 98 15.60 -2.42 7.23
CA TRP A 98 15.84 -2.72 5.82
C TRP A 98 16.17 -1.48 5.01
N TRP A 99 15.45 -0.39 5.27
CA TRP A 99 15.55 0.84 4.48
C TRP A 99 16.24 1.98 5.23
N GLY A 100 16.59 1.77 6.49
CA GLY A 100 17.15 2.77 7.38
C GLY A 100 16.12 3.82 7.80
N GLY A 101 16.50 4.62 8.79
CA GLY A 101 15.63 5.66 9.33
C GLY A 101 14.62 5.14 10.35
N GLU A 102 13.85 6.08 10.90
CA GLU A 102 12.89 5.82 11.95
C GLU A 102 11.49 5.64 11.37
N GLU A 103 10.82 4.56 11.73
CA GLU A 103 9.41 4.32 11.47
C GLU A 103 8.60 4.87 12.66
N PRO A 104 7.80 5.93 12.47
CA PRO A 104 7.02 6.51 13.55
C PRO A 104 5.72 5.74 13.87
N ASN A 105 5.29 4.82 13.01
CA ASN A 105 4.01 4.09 13.10
C ASN A 105 2.76 4.98 13.09
N GLU A 106 2.87 6.19 12.54
CA GLU A 106 1.72 7.10 12.37
C GLU A 106 0.71 6.58 11.33
N PHE A 107 1.18 5.82 10.34
CA PHE A 107 0.36 5.12 9.37
C PHE A 107 0.39 3.62 9.67
N GLY A 108 -0.67 3.09 10.27
CA GLY A 108 -0.80 1.66 10.54
C GLY A 108 -2.06 1.08 9.92
N THR A 109 -2.59 0.03 10.55
CA THR A 109 -3.72 -0.74 10.02
C THR A 109 -4.96 0.12 9.75
N ASP A 110 -5.32 1.01 10.68
CA ASP A 110 -6.51 1.86 10.53
C ASP A 110 -6.37 2.85 9.37
N GLU A 111 -5.20 3.48 9.25
CA GLU A 111 -4.90 4.42 8.17
C GLU A 111 -4.84 3.73 6.80
N PHE A 112 -4.26 2.53 6.73
CA PHE A 112 -4.24 1.72 5.51
C PHE A 112 -5.66 1.30 5.08
N MET A 113 -6.48 0.83 6.02
CA MET A 113 -7.86 0.47 5.74
C MET A 113 -8.69 1.68 5.31
N MET A 114 -8.40 2.87 5.85
CA MET A 114 -9.01 4.12 5.40
C MET A 114 -8.61 4.48 3.97
N LEU A 115 -7.33 4.31 3.60
CA LEU A 115 -6.87 4.50 2.23
C LEU A 115 -7.66 3.61 1.27
N CYS A 116 -7.75 2.31 1.54
CA CYS A 116 -8.51 1.35 0.74
C CYS A 116 -9.99 1.76 0.59
N ARG A 117 -10.64 2.18 1.69
CA ARG A 117 -12.03 2.67 1.64
C ARG A 117 -12.20 3.92 0.76
N LEU A 118 -11.28 4.87 0.82
CA LEU A 118 -11.36 6.12 0.06
C LEU A 118 -11.05 5.93 -1.43
N THR A 119 -10.15 5.01 -1.76
CA THR A 119 -9.77 4.71 -3.15
C THR A 119 -10.72 3.72 -3.82
N GLY A 120 -11.40 2.88 -3.02
CA GLY A 120 -12.19 1.74 -3.49
C GLY A 120 -11.36 0.50 -3.78
N ALA A 121 -10.07 0.50 -3.46
CA ALA A 121 -9.19 -0.65 -3.65
C ALA A 121 -9.38 -1.69 -2.54
N GLU A 122 -9.29 -2.97 -2.90
CA GLU A 122 -9.23 -4.05 -1.92
C GLU A 122 -7.91 -4.01 -1.12
N PRO A 123 -7.94 -4.31 0.18
CA PRO A 123 -6.73 -4.46 0.97
C PRO A 123 -6.08 -5.83 0.75
N TYR A 124 -4.78 -5.85 0.47
CA TYR A 124 -3.93 -7.04 0.54
C TYR A 124 -2.93 -6.83 1.68
N ILE A 125 -3.04 -7.62 2.75
CA ILE A 125 -2.19 -7.50 3.94
C ILE A 125 -1.07 -8.53 3.89
N CYS A 126 0.18 -8.08 4.08
CA CYS A 126 1.32 -8.95 4.33
C CYS A 126 1.49 -9.15 5.85
N VAL A 127 1.36 -10.39 6.30
CA VAL A 127 1.58 -10.76 7.70
C VAL A 127 3.05 -11.10 7.96
N ASN A 128 3.53 -10.84 9.18
CA ASN A 128 4.90 -11.13 9.59
C ASN A 128 5.08 -12.62 9.91
N VAL A 129 5.78 -13.34 9.04
CA VAL A 129 6.19 -14.74 9.29
C VAL A 129 7.68 -14.85 9.60
N GLY A 130 8.47 -13.81 9.31
CA GLY A 130 9.92 -13.82 9.49
C GLY A 130 10.36 -13.70 10.94
N SER A 131 9.85 -12.69 11.66
CA SER A 131 10.19 -12.41 13.06
C SER A 131 9.00 -12.45 14.01
N GLY A 132 7.80 -12.47 13.47
CA GLY A 132 6.54 -12.60 14.21
C GLY A 132 6.23 -14.03 14.62
N SER A 133 5.08 -14.21 15.27
CA SER A 133 4.56 -15.53 15.62
C SER A 133 3.31 -15.89 14.81
N PRO A 134 2.98 -17.17 14.61
CA PRO A 134 1.70 -17.54 13.99
C PRO A 134 0.49 -16.95 14.72
N SER A 135 0.57 -16.78 16.06
CA SER A 135 -0.50 -16.18 16.86
C SER A 135 -0.70 -14.69 16.60
N GLU A 136 0.32 -13.99 16.12
CA GLU A 136 0.25 -12.57 15.76
C GLU A 136 -0.53 -12.38 14.44
N ALA A 137 -0.55 -13.41 13.59
CA ALA A 137 -1.20 -13.40 12.28
C ALA A 137 -2.65 -13.93 12.28
N LEU A 138 -3.13 -14.49 13.40
CA LEU A 138 -4.46 -15.12 13.55
C LEU A 138 -5.46 -14.17 14.23
#